data_AF-A0A3L7ZVY8-F1
#
_entry.id   AF-A0A3L7ZVY8-F1
#
_cell.length_a   1.000
_cell.length_b   1.000
_cell.length_c   1.000
_cell.angle_alpha   90.00
_cell.angle_beta   90.00
_cell.angle_gamma   90.00
#
_symmetry.space_group_name_H-M   'P 1'
#
loop_
_entity.id
_entity.type
_entity.pdbx_description
1 polymer ?
#
loop_
_entity_poly.entity_id
_entity_poly.type
_entity_poly.pdbx_seq_one_letter_code
_entity_poly.pdbx_strand_id
1 'polypeptide(L)'
;MKSTPFIKLICIIILSASLASCDKEEDDFIKEPTATSTIITGRICTPEGTPFADIPVSVDYEWRDITGSLLKHKAKGTTDKDGKYRIFFEIGEDIGDARGLHYLRVDLSSISPDKHIMPFPDRKLEFFISDWNKEGKTLKLNITIPRKKLTEITIVNDGFNITEGEYAVANTFSYGDNWQSISYEGAKDNSSVTTYEPITIDKTGNHCITVPLAVGVKNSLRIVYRNNEPLMGYTPVSDIKEINVTDTYSDEVTIDINNLSQSYRFKIKPTSRPTTLMGEDYTLAAPLDLVSFRITDGYANDKVGLDMPSFIEPYDSIVWSAKELPDTYKVYSKYTDSDGEGKKLTRKFSTYFYHEGQITNYLKGYKNDKVIHVDSTKIMVYNRDFLCFDWTKGNVSLTGGSSCVYNRLDRMYEYAVTHTLQKDNTRWLSISVIPADNSHPVSAEKAKAGLQHLLPQNGIEKGHLNLSTADEIFTCLPSGAKPVEFYENASTRILLVHMPATEYTDDTYSLHVESK
;
A
#
# COMPACT_ATOMS: atom_id res chain seq x y z
N MET A 1 70.25 42.54 19.72
CA MET A 1 70.29 41.44 18.72
C MET A 1 69.85 42.00 17.38
N LYS A 2 70.77 42.08 16.41
CA LYS A 2 70.51 42.59 15.06
C LYS A 2 69.78 41.51 14.26
N SER A 3 68.50 41.72 13.95
CA SER A 3 67.76 40.82 13.06
C SER A 3 68.22 41.05 11.63
N THR A 4 68.81 40.03 11.03
CA THR A 4 69.33 40.03 9.66
C THR A 4 68.20 40.29 8.64
N PRO A 5 68.31 41.29 7.74
CA PRO A 5 67.28 41.59 6.72
C PRO A 5 67.13 40.47 5.67
N PHE A 6 68.05 39.50 5.65
CA PHE A 6 68.04 38.37 4.72
C PHE A 6 66.94 37.33 5.02
N ILE A 7 66.53 37.19 6.28
CA ILE A 7 65.50 36.20 6.69
C ILE A 7 64.09 36.70 6.35
N LYS A 8 63.83 38.01 6.44
CA LYS A 8 62.54 38.59 6.01
C LYS A 8 62.35 38.55 4.48
N LEU A 9 63.43 38.68 3.70
CA LEU A 9 63.37 38.60 2.24
C LEU A 9 63.13 37.15 1.76
N ILE A 10 63.74 36.16 2.43
CA ILE A 10 63.51 34.73 2.13
C ILE A 10 62.10 34.29 2.56
N CYS A 11 61.58 34.76 3.70
CA CYS A 11 60.21 34.47 4.10
C CYS A 11 59.16 35.12 3.17
N ILE A 12 59.44 36.29 2.59
CA ILE A 12 58.53 36.93 1.62
C ILE A 12 58.60 36.24 0.25
N ILE A 13 59.78 35.80 -0.21
CA ILE A 13 59.91 35.06 -1.48
C ILE A 13 59.32 33.64 -1.38
N ILE A 14 59.37 33.00 -0.21
CA ILE A 14 58.73 31.70 0.06
C ILE A 14 57.22 31.85 0.32
N LEU A 15 56.74 32.97 0.87
CA LEU A 15 55.29 33.27 0.97
C LEU A 15 54.68 33.71 -0.36
N SER A 16 55.43 34.36 -1.25
CA SER A 16 54.92 34.75 -2.57
C SER A 16 54.98 33.63 -3.61
N ALA A 17 55.66 32.52 -3.31
CA ALA A 17 55.69 31.32 -4.15
C ALA A 17 54.68 30.22 -3.74
N SER A 18 53.87 30.44 -2.69
CA SER A 18 52.98 29.41 -2.13
C SER A 18 51.47 29.66 -2.30
N LEU A 19 51.06 30.61 -3.15
CA LEU A 19 49.63 30.83 -3.47
C LEU A 19 49.37 31.15 -4.95
N ALA A 20 50.16 30.56 -5.85
CA ALA A 20 49.70 30.39 -7.23
C ALA A 20 48.97 29.04 -7.30
N SER A 21 47.69 29.00 -6.91
CA SER A 21 46.81 27.91 -7.36
C SER A 21 46.82 27.97 -8.88
N CYS A 22 47.43 26.98 -9.52
CA CYS A 22 47.55 26.96 -10.97
C CYS A 22 46.26 26.34 -11.51
N ASP A 23 45.19 27.14 -11.57
CA ASP A 23 43.92 26.74 -12.18
C ASP A 23 44.07 26.87 -13.70
N LYS A 24 43.83 25.76 -14.40
CA LYS A 24 43.97 25.66 -15.86
C LYS A 24 42.63 25.30 -16.48
N GLU A 25 42.23 26.05 -17.48
CA GLU A 25 41.04 25.77 -18.29
C GLU A 25 41.48 25.66 -19.75
N GLU A 26 41.11 24.58 -20.43
CA GLU A 26 41.47 24.37 -21.83
C GLU A 26 40.39 23.62 -22.62
N ASP A 27 40.35 23.88 -23.92
CA ASP A 27 39.49 23.18 -24.86
C ASP A 27 40.25 21.98 -25.45
N ASP A 28 39.65 20.79 -25.40
CA ASP A 28 40.18 19.54 -25.96
C ASP A 28 39.14 18.88 -26.87
N PHE A 29 38.67 19.67 -27.85
CA PHE A 29 37.69 19.21 -28.83
C PHE A 29 38.35 18.44 -29.97
N ILE A 30 37.77 17.30 -30.32
CA ILE A 30 38.11 16.57 -31.55
C ILE A 30 37.15 16.94 -32.69
N LYS A 31 37.68 17.02 -33.92
CA LYS A 31 36.89 17.43 -35.10
C LYS A 31 35.90 16.36 -35.57
N GLU A 32 36.31 15.10 -35.50
CA GLU A 32 35.53 13.94 -35.95
C GLU A 32 35.78 12.74 -35.02
N PRO A 33 34.81 11.84 -34.84
CA PRO A 33 34.98 10.65 -34.01
C PRO A 33 36.05 9.70 -34.57
N THR A 34 36.86 9.14 -33.69
CA THR A 34 37.84 8.08 -33.97
C THR A 34 37.33 6.71 -33.52
N ALA A 35 38.13 5.65 -33.68
CA ALA A 35 37.80 4.32 -33.18
C ALA A 35 37.75 4.22 -31.65
N THR A 36 38.41 5.13 -30.93
CA THR A 36 38.43 5.17 -29.46
C THR A 36 37.46 6.19 -28.87
N SER A 37 36.83 7.02 -29.71
CA SER A 37 35.87 8.03 -29.24
C SER A 37 34.72 7.39 -28.48
N THR A 38 34.43 7.96 -27.31
CA THR A 38 33.18 7.72 -26.61
C THR A 38 32.12 8.61 -27.24
N ILE A 39 31.00 8.01 -27.65
CA ILE A 39 29.88 8.74 -28.27
C ILE A 39 28.70 8.68 -27.30
N ILE A 40 28.10 9.82 -26.99
CA ILE A 40 26.83 9.89 -26.25
C ILE A 40 25.75 10.40 -27.19
N THR A 41 24.68 9.60 -27.30
CA THR A 41 23.49 9.94 -28.08
C THR A 41 22.27 9.97 -27.18
N GLY A 42 21.27 10.74 -27.57
CA GLY A 42 20.07 10.84 -26.78
C GLY A 42 18.99 11.69 -27.42
N ARG A 43 17.87 11.79 -26.71
CA ARG A 43 16.78 12.69 -27.04
C ARG A 43 16.30 13.39 -25.78
N ILE A 44 16.03 14.69 -25.89
CA ILE A 44 15.42 15.52 -24.85
C ILE A 44 14.00 15.86 -25.31
N CYS A 45 13.00 15.35 -24.59
CA CYS A 45 11.59 15.57 -24.93
C CYS A 45 10.68 15.56 -23.70
N THR A 46 9.41 15.89 -23.86
CA THR A 46 8.38 15.63 -22.84
C THR A 46 8.00 14.15 -22.81
N PRO A 47 7.31 13.64 -21.77
CA PRO A 47 6.80 12.26 -21.73
C PRO A 47 5.93 11.87 -22.93
N GLU A 48 5.21 12.83 -23.49
CA GLU A 48 4.37 12.64 -24.68
C GLU A 48 5.17 12.71 -26.00
N GLY A 49 6.48 12.95 -25.93
CA GLY A 49 7.40 12.91 -27.07
C GLY A 49 7.64 14.25 -27.76
N THR A 50 7.18 15.38 -27.17
CA THR A 50 7.42 16.73 -27.72
C THR A 50 8.90 17.09 -27.57
N PRO A 51 9.64 17.33 -28.66
CA PRO A 51 11.09 17.55 -28.59
C PRO A 51 11.47 18.94 -28.08
N PHE A 52 12.64 19.03 -27.43
CA PHE A 52 13.29 20.30 -27.09
C PHE A 52 14.52 20.53 -27.99
N ALA A 53 14.43 21.52 -28.87
CA ALA A 53 15.53 21.94 -29.75
C ALA A 53 16.48 22.92 -29.04
N ASP A 54 17.70 23.03 -29.56
CA ASP A 54 18.71 24.01 -29.14
C ASP A 54 19.10 23.93 -27.66
N ILE A 55 18.94 22.75 -27.04
CA ILE A 55 19.36 22.50 -25.65
C ILE A 55 20.86 22.23 -25.63
N PRO A 56 21.68 23.05 -24.94
CA PRO A 56 23.11 22.81 -24.84
C PRO A 56 23.45 21.53 -24.07
N VAL A 57 24.40 20.77 -24.62
CA VAL A 57 24.96 19.57 -24.01
C VAL A 57 26.49 19.65 -24.10
N SER A 58 27.19 19.36 -23.02
CA SER A 58 28.66 19.33 -23.00
C SER A 58 29.22 18.13 -22.23
N VAL A 59 30.46 17.79 -22.55
CA VAL A 59 31.26 16.90 -21.71
C VAL A 59 32.49 17.66 -21.27
N ASP A 60 32.73 17.66 -19.97
CA ASP A 60 33.90 18.28 -19.36
C ASP A 60 34.66 17.23 -18.54
N TYR A 61 35.98 17.33 -18.51
CA TYR A 61 36.82 16.61 -17.56
C TYR A 61 37.28 17.59 -16.49
N GLU A 62 37.05 17.23 -15.22
CA GLU A 62 37.44 18.03 -14.07
C GLU A 62 38.42 17.26 -13.21
N TRP A 63 39.59 17.85 -13.01
CA TRP A 63 40.59 17.34 -12.09
C TRP A 63 40.89 18.36 -11.00
N ARG A 64 41.01 17.89 -9.75
CA ARG A 64 41.31 18.76 -8.60
C ARG A 64 42.24 18.08 -7.61
N ASP A 65 43.25 18.83 -7.16
CA ASP A 65 44.13 18.46 -6.04
C ASP A 65 44.44 19.68 -5.17
N ILE A 66 45.20 19.50 -4.10
CA ILE A 66 45.58 20.53 -3.14
C ILE A 66 46.41 21.68 -3.74
N THR A 67 46.96 21.50 -4.95
CA THR A 67 47.84 22.46 -5.62
C THR A 67 47.21 23.19 -6.81
N GLY A 68 45.99 22.82 -7.24
CA GLY A 68 45.29 23.46 -8.36
C GLY A 68 44.17 22.62 -8.94
N SER A 69 43.44 23.20 -9.89
CA SER A 69 42.39 22.52 -10.65
C SER A 69 42.60 22.59 -12.17
N LEU A 70 42.06 21.61 -12.88
CA LEU A 70 42.06 21.54 -14.33
C LEU A 70 40.65 21.26 -14.82
N LEU A 71 40.14 22.13 -15.67
CA LEU A 71 38.89 21.95 -16.41
C LEU A 71 39.22 21.81 -17.89
N LYS A 72 38.91 20.66 -18.48
CA LYS A 72 39.02 20.46 -19.93
C LYS A 72 37.63 20.34 -20.55
N HIS A 73 37.32 21.17 -21.54
CA HIS A 73 36.10 21.01 -22.34
C HIS A 73 36.33 19.97 -23.43
N LYS A 74 35.68 18.81 -23.30
CA LYS A 74 35.91 17.63 -24.16
C LYS A 74 34.94 17.58 -25.33
N ALA A 75 33.70 18.06 -25.13
CA ALA A 75 32.71 18.16 -26.18
C ALA A 75 31.68 19.27 -25.90
N LYS A 76 31.13 19.84 -26.98
CA LYS A 76 29.98 20.74 -26.95
C LYS A 76 29.05 20.40 -28.10
N GLY A 77 27.75 20.51 -27.86
CA GLY A 77 26.72 20.32 -28.86
C GLY A 77 25.39 20.91 -28.40
N THR A 78 24.40 20.84 -29.27
CA THR A 78 23.01 21.18 -28.96
C THR A 78 22.08 20.10 -29.50
N THR A 79 20.88 20.03 -28.97
CA THR A 79 19.83 19.20 -29.59
C THR A 79 19.36 19.78 -30.92
N ASP A 80 19.05 18.90 -31.87
CA ASP A 80 18.40 19.26 -33.12
C ASP A 80 16.91 19.57 -32.94
N LYS A 81 16.23 19.91 -34.05
CA LYS A 81 14.78 20.17 -34.08
C LYS A 81 13.91 19.00 -33.59
N ASP A 82 14.41 17.76 -33.64
CA ASP A 82 13.73 16.56 -33.17
C ASP A 82 14.11 16.23 -31.71
N GLY A 83 14.86 17.12 -31.06
CA GLY A 83 15.35 17.01 -29.70
C GLY A 83 16.50 16.02 -29.54
N LYS A 84 17.09 15.54 -30.63
CA LYS A 84 18.17 14.54 -30.59
C LYS A 84 19.50 15.24 -30.45
N TYR A 85 20.41 14.63 -29.72
CA TYR A 85 21.80 15.08 -29.63
C TYR A 85 22.76 13.93 -29.87
N ARG A 86 23.95 14.28 -30.35
CA ARG A 86 25.09 13.39 -30.51
C ARG A 86 26.35 14.18 -30.22
N ILE A 87 27.07 13.77 -29.18
CA ILE A 87 28.36 14.34 -28.81
C ILE A 87 29.39 13.21 -28.75
N PHE A 88 30.65 13.55 -28.97
CA PHE A 88 31.74 12.58 -28.97
C PHE A 88 33.00 13.24 -28.42
N PHE A 89 33.81 12.46 -27.72
CA PHE A 89 35.05 12.91 -27.08
C PHE A 89 36.01 11.74 -26.89
N GLU A 90 37.29 12.05 -26.67
CA GLU A 90 38.30 11.06 -26.27
C GLU A 90 38.48 11.08 -24.76
N ILE A 91 38.53 9.90 -24.13
CA ILE A 91 38.94 9.76 -22.73
C ILE A 91 40.47 9.82 -22.69
N GLY A 92 41.16 8.93 -23.43
CA GLY A 92 42.60 9.04 -23.66
C GLY A 92 43.40 8.95 -22.36
N GLU A 93 44.32 9.89 -22.14
CA GLU A 93 45.11 9.95 -20.91
C GLU A 93 44.32 10.54 -19.71
N ASP A 94 43.13 11.09 -19.94
CA ASP A 94 42.27 11.68 -18.91
C ASP A 94 41.43 10.62 -18.18
N ILE A 95 41.94 9.39 -18.02
CA ILE A 95 41.23 8.33 -17.30
C ILE A 95 40.97 8.79 -15.86
N GLY A 96 39.69 8.77 -15.46
CA GLY A 96 39.31 9.17 -14.12
C GLY A 96 39.96 8.31 -13.03
N ASP A 97 40.68 8.97 -12.13
CA ASP A 97 41.08 8.45 -10.82
C ASP A 97 40.25 9.16 -9.72
N ALA A 98 40.62 9.02 -8.45
CA ALA A 98 39.88 9.69 -7.37
C ALA A 98 39.89 11.24 -7.46
N ARG A 99 40.70 11.83 -8.35
CA ARG A 99 40.94 13.28 -8.47
C ARG A 99 40.47 13.85 -9.80
N GLY A 100 40.24 13.03 -10.83
CA GLY A 100 39.77 13.43 -12.17
C GLY A 100 38.49 12.73 -12.58
N LEU A 101 37.46 13.46 -13.04
CA LEU A 101 36.16 12.89 -13.39
C LEU A 101 35.57 13.57 -14.64
N HIS A 102 34.93 12.77 -15.50
CA HIS A 102 34.16 13.28 -16.62
C HIS A 102 32.69 13.52 -16.24
N TYR A 103 32.15 14.64 -16.71
CA TYR A 103 30.76 15.04 -16.48
C TYR A 103 30.06 15.34 -17.81
N LEU A 104 28.94 14.67 -18.04
CA LEU A 104 27.97 15.11 -19.04
C LEU A 104 27.07 16.17 -18.40
N ARG A 105 26.95 17.33 -19.05
CA ARG A 105 26.10 18.42 -18.60
C ARG A 105 25.06 18.77 -19.62
N VAL A 106 23.84 19.01 -19.15
CA VAL A 106 22.70 19.43 -19.97
C VAL A 106 22.12 20.70 -19.36
N ASP A 107 22.11 21.77 -20.14
CA ASP A 107 21.63 23.08 -19.71
C ASP A 107 20.15 23.25 -20.05
N LEU A 108 19.29 23.23 -19.03
CA LEU A 108 17.85 23.37 -19.18
C LEU A 108 17.37 24.82 -19.02
N SER A 109 18.28 25.81 -19.01
CA SER A 109 17.99 27.23 -18.80
C SER A 109 17.07 27.86 -19.85
N SER A 110 16.94 27.25 -21.03
CA SER A 110 15.98 27.66 -22.07
C SER A 110 14.55 27.12 -21.85
N ILE A 111 14.35 26.12 -20.98
CA ILE A 111 13.05 25.45 -20.78
C ILE A 111 12.23 26.10 -19.66
N SER A 112 11.15 26.78 -20.01
CA SER A 112 10.26 27.50 -19.07
C SER A 112 9.93 26.71 -17.78
N PRO A 113 10.39 27.14 -16.58
CA PRO A 113 10.08 26.50 -15.30
C PRO A 113 8.61 26.66 -14.91
N ASP A 114 7.88 27.58 -15.53
CA ASP A 114 6.44 27.74 -15.35
C ASP A 114 5.62 26.62 -16.00
N LYS A 115 6.16 26.00 -17.06
CA LYS A 115 5.46 24.98 -17.84
C LYS A 115 5.93 23.55 -17.54
N HIS A 116 7.13 23.41 -17.00
CA HIS A 116 7.78 22.12 -16.76
C HIS A 116 8.34 22.06 -15.34
N ILE A 117 8.39 20.86 -14.77
CA ILE A 117 8.95 20.69 -13.42
C ILE A 117 10.46 20.61 -13.55
N MET A 118 11.20 21.53 -12.95
CA MET A 118 12.67 21.53 -12.97
C MET A 118 13.21 20.75 -11.75
N PRO A 119 14.31 20.00 -11.90
CA PRO A 119 14.82 19.14 -10.83
C PRO A 119 15.62 19.92 -9.78
N PHE A 120 16.26 21.03 -10.17
CA PHE A 120 17.16 21.81 -9.34
C PHE A 120 17.06 23.31 -9.65
N PRO A 121 17.42 24.20 -8.69
CA PRO A 121 17.31 25.66 -8.87
C PRO A 121 18.18 26.22 -10.00
N ASP A 122 19.33 25.59 -10.26
CA ASP A 122 20.30 25.97 -11.29
C ASP A 122 19.93 25.48 -12.69
N ARG A 123 18.88 24.64 -12.81
CA ARG A 123 18.32 24.14 -14.07
C ARG A 123 19.36 23.44 -14.95
N LYS A 124 20.27 22.69 -14.32
CA LYS A 124 21.26 21.86 -14.99
C LYS A 124 21.09 20.41 -14.57
N LEU A 125 21.33 19.50 -15.51
CA LEU A 125 21.53 18.09 -15.20
C LEU A 125 23.01 17.78 -15.38
N GLU A 126 23.59 17.13 -14.39
CA GLU A 126 24.98 16.72 -14.38
C GLU A 126 25.05 15.22 -14.12
N PHE A 127 25.78 14.51 -14.99
CA PHE A 127 25.94 13.07 -14.89
C PHE A 127 27.41 12.73 -14.85
N PHE A 128 27.79 12.04 -13.79
CA PHE A 128 29.10 11.41 -13.72
C PHE A 128 29.22 10.32 -14.79
N ILE A 129 30.28 10.40 -15.59
CA ILE A 129 30.65 9.37 -16.57
C ILE A 129 31.75 8.52 -15.93
N SER A 130 31.49 7.22 -15.77
CA SER A 130 32.53 6.28 -15.33
C SER A 130 33.42 5.96 -16.51
N ASP A 131 34.65 6.47 -16.53
CA ASP A 131 35.58 6.34 -17.67
C ASP A 131 36.00 4.89 -17.97
N TRP A 132 35.99 4.02 -16.95
CA TRP A 132 36.33 2.62 -17.13
C TRP A 132 35.47 1.93 -18.19
N ASN A 133 36.15 1.40 -19.21
CA ASN A 133 35.57 0.65 -20.33
C ASN A 133 34.53 1.44 -21.13
N LYS A 134 34.68 2.77 -21.32
CA LYS A 134 33.79 3.56 -22.19
C LYS A 134 34.40 3.95 -23.53
N GLU A 135 35.73 3.89 -23.67
CA GLU A 135 36.41 4.12 -24.94
C GLU A 135 35.84 3.25 -26.07
N GLY A 136 35.62 3.88 -27.22
CA GLY A 136 35.03 3.25 -28.41
C GLY A 136 33.55 2.86 -28.26
N LYS A 137 32.87 3.21 -27.16
CA LYS A 137 31.46 2.86 -26.95
C LYS A 137 30.52 3.99 -27.36
N THR A 138 29.34 3.57 -27.81
CA THR A 138 28.18 4.46 -27.95
C THR A 138 27.24 4.26 -26.77
N LEU A 139 27.03 5.32 -26.01
CA LEU A 139 26.13 5.38 -24.86
C LEU A 139 24.83 6.09 -25.27
N LYS A 140 23.72 5.66 -24.68
CA LYS A 140 22.40 6.25 -24.94
C LYS A 140 21.82 6.78 -23.65
N LEU A 141 21.49 8.07 -23.63
CA LEU A 141 20.87 8.74 -22.50
C LEU A 141 19.67 9.56 -23.01
N ASN A 142 18.46 9.15 -22.65
CA ASN A 142 17.28 9.98 -22.93
C ASN A 142 16.94 10.80 -21.69
N ILE A 143 16.46 12.02 -21.93
CA ILE A 143 16.00 12.92 -20.87
C ILE A 143 14.56 13.30 -21.18
N THR A 144 13.70 13.02 -20.21
CA THR A 144 12.28 13.29 -20.27
C THR A 144 11.96 14.39 -19.28
N ILE A 145 11.47 15.53 -19.75
CA ILE A 145 11.17 16.71 -18.93
C ILE A 145 9.64 16.86 -18.83
N PRO A 146 9.02 16.47 -17.71
CA PRO A 146 7.57 16.50 -17.58
C PRO A 146 7.01 17.91 -17.54
N ARG A 147 5.82 18.08 -18.12
CA ARG A 147 5.02 19.30 -17.91
C ARG A 147 4.54 19.36 -16.47
N LYS A 148 4.38 20.59 -15.99
CA LYS A 148 3.93 20.90 -14.63
C LYS A 148 2.42 21.09 -14.62
N LYS A 149 1.75 20.37 -13.70
CA LYS A 149 0.35 20.61 -13.35
C LYS A 149 0.23 20.88 -11.86
N LEU A 150 -0.17 22.11 -11.51
CA LEU A 150 -0.45 22.47 -10.12
C LEU A 150 -1.73 21.77 -9.68
N THR A 151 -1.64 21.02 -8.60
CA THR A 151 -2.75 20.22 -8.07
C THR A 151 -2.87 20.45 -6.58
N GLU A 152 -4.09 20.68 -6.10
CA GLU A 152 -4.36 20.78 -4.66
C GLU A 152 -4.32 19.39 -4.03
N ILE A 153 -3.56 19.26 -2.95
CA ILE A 153 -3.43 18.05 -2.15
C ILE A 153 -3.93 18.37 -0.75
N THR A 154 -4.85 17.55 -0.26
CA THR A 154 -5.32 17.59 1.13
C THR A 154 -4.44 16.71 2.00
N ILE A 155 -3.85 17.32 3.03
CA ILE A 155 -3.07 16.65 4.05
C ILE A 155 -3.96 16.49 5.27
N VAL A 156 -4.09 15.26 5.76
CA VAL A 156 -4.92 14.95 6.93
C VAL A 156 -4.02 14.64 8.12
N ASN A 157 -4.19 15.41 9.19
CA ASN A 157 -3.61 15.11 10.49
C ASN A 157 -4.73 14.81 11.50
N ASP A 158 -4.95 13.53 11.79
CA ASP A 158 -5.92 13.06 12.78
C ASP A 158 -5.25 12.74 14.14
N GLY A 159 -4.52 13.71 14.69
CA GLY A 159 -3.94 13.63 16.03
C GLY A 159 -2.47 13.18 16.10
N PHE A 160 -1.73 13.28 15.00
CA PHE A 160 -0.28 13.20 14.99
C PHE A 160 0.35 14.41 15.73
N ASN A 161 1.25 14.10 16.67
CA ASN A 161 2.03 15.11 17.37
C ASN A 161 3.14 15.63 16.46
N ILE A 162 2.96 16.84 15.95
CA ILE A 162 3.96 17.57 15.18
C ILE A 162 5.17 17.85 16.05
N THR A 163 6.34 17.39 15.60
CA THR A 163 7.64 17.68 16.21
C THR A 163 8.24 18.91 15.53
N GLU A 164 9.09 19.64 16.25
CA GLU A 164 9.79 20.80 15.68
C GLU A 164 10.75 20.38 14.56
N GLY A 165 10.60 20.99 13.38
CA GLY A 165 11.44 20.76 12.21
C GLY A 165 10.70 21.13 10.92
N GLU A 166 11.25 20.72 9.79
CA GLU A 166 10.72 21.03 8.46
C GLU A 166 9.92 19.85 7.91
N TYR A 167 8.71 20.12 7.44
CA TYR A 167 7.88 19.15 6.74
C TYR A 167 7.73 19.56 5.27
N ALA A 168 7.67 18.58 4.39
CA ALA A 168 7.43 18.80 2.97
C ALA A 168 6.61 17.66 2.36
N VAL A 169 5.88 17.96 1.29
CA VAL A 169 5.40 16.94 0.35
C VAL A 169 6.53 16.64 -0.62
N ALA A 170 7.07 15.43 -0.54
CA ALA A 170 8.03 14.92 -1.50
C ALA A 170 7.28 14.28 -2.68
N ASN A 171 7.59 14.71 -3.90
CA ASN A 171 7.08 14.11 -5.13
C ASN A 171 8.25 13.53 -5.95
N THR A 172 8.29 12.21 -6.07
CA THR A 172 9.28 11.50 -6.88
C THR A 172 8.67 11.03 -8.20
N PHE A 173 9.34 11.28 -9.32
CA PHE A 173 8.91 10.86 -10.66
C PHE A 173 10.11 10.66 -11.59
N SER A 174 9.91 9.92 -12.68
CA SER A 174 10.95 9.64 -13.68
C SER A 174 11.22 10.87 -14.56
N TYR A 175 12.50 11.05 -14.88
CA TYR A 175 13.09 12.10 -15.70
C TYR A 175 13.83 11.51 -16.92
N GLY A 176 13.73 10.20 -17.12
CA GLY A 176 14.43 9.45 -18.14
C GLY A 176 14.46 7.97 -17.80
N ASP A 177 15.29 7.22 -18.51
CA ASP A 177 15.46 5.79 -18.31
C ASP A 177 16.92 5.39 -18.52
N ASN A 178 17.36 4.35 -17.80
CA ASN A 178 18.66 3.70 -18.02
C ASN A 178 19.87 4.66 -17.84
N TRP A 179 19.77 5.61 -16.92
CA TRP A 179 20.85 6.57 -16.64
C TRP A 179 22.11 5.91 -16.05
N GLN A 180 21.97 4.72 -15.48
CA GLN A 180 23.10 3.89 -15.04
C GLN A 180 24.08 3.55 -16.17
N SER A 181 23.66 3.58 -17.43
CA SER A 181 24.48 3.19 -18.59
C SER A 181 25.73 4.06 -18.79
N ILE A 182 25.70 5.32 -18.35
CA ILE A 182 26.85 6.24 -18.41
C ILE A 182 27.71 6.19 -17.15
N SER A 183 27.19 5.64 -16.05
CA SER A 183 27.90 5.43 -14.79
C SER A 183 28.66 4.08 -14.75
N TYR A 184 28.97 3.58 -13.54
CA TYR A 184 29.68 2.32 -13.32
C TYR A 184 28.76 1.10 -13.41
N GLU A 185 29.33 -0.07 -13.68
CA GLU A 185 28.59 -1.32 -13.82
C GLU A 185 27.95 -1.75 -12.49
N GLY A 186 26.64 -2.04 -12.51
CA GLY A 186 25.86 -2.40 -11.31
C GLY A 186 25.29 -1.21 -10.53
N ALA A 187 25.46 0.02 -11.01
CA ALA A 187 24.78 1.19 -10.46
C ALA A 187 23.25 1.04 -10.57
N LYS A 188 22.52 1.53 -9.55
CA LYS A 188 21.05 1.62 -9.61
C LYS A 188 20.66 2.72 -10.59
N ASP A 189 19.59 2.50 -11.34
CA ASP A 189 19.00 3.56 -12.16
C ASP A 189 18.58 4.73 -11.27
N ASN A 190 19.17 5.90 -11.52
CA ASN A 190 18.92 7.14 -10.80
C ASN A 190 18.16 8.15 -11.67
N SER A 191 17.44 7.69 -12.70
CA SER A 191 16.59 8.50 -13.56
C SER A 191 15.36 9.12 -12.91
N SER A 192 15.25 9.09 -11.58
CA SER A 192 14.15 9.70 -10.84
C SER A 192 14.61 10.97 -10.14
N VAL A 193 13.76 11.99 -10.20
CA VAL A 193 13.95 13.27 -9.51
C VAL A 193 12.93 13.36 -8.39
N THR A 194 13.30 14.00 -7.27
CA THR A 194 12.38 14.30 -6.17
C THR A 194 12.32 15.81 -5.93
N THR A 195 11.11 16.34 -5.94
CA THR A 195 10.82 17.74 -5.56
C THR A 195 10.21 17.78 -4.16
N TYR A 196 10.40 18.89 -3.46
CA TYR A 196 9.95 19.06 -2.08
C TYR A 196 9.16 20.37 -1.96
N GLU A 197 7.87 20.27 -1.66
CA GLU A 197 7.02 21.42 -1.38
C GLU A 197 6.84 21.59 0.14
N PRO A 198 7.38 22.66 0.75
CA PRO A 198 7.28 22.87 2.19
C PRO A 198 5.84 22.99 2.66
N ILE A 199 5.53 22.42 3.83
CA ILE A 199 4.21 22.48 4.45
C ILE A 199 4.30 22.90 5.91
N THR A 200 3.27 23.59 6.37
CA THR A 200 2.98 23.75 7.80
C THR A 200 1.79 22.86 8.12
N ILE A 201 1.90 22.05 9.17
CA ILE A 201 0.85 21.12 9.59
C ILE A 201 0.40 21.51 11.00
N ASP A 202 -0.89 21.74 11.20
CA ASP A 202 -1.43 21.97 12.53
C ASP A 202 -1.64 20.64 13.27
N LYS A 203 -1.82 20.72 14.60
CA LYS A 203 -1.96 19.53 15.46
C LYS A 203 -3.14 18.63 15.09
N THR A 204 -4.19 19.17 14.49
CA THR A 204 -5.38 18.43 14.04
C THR A 204 -6.04 19.16 12.88
N GLY A 205 -6.45 18.42 11.85
CA GLY A 205 -7.26 18.96 10.76
C GLY A 205 -6.77 18.60 9.36
N ASN A 206 -7.44 19.21 8.38
CA ASN A 206 -7.11 19.07 6.97
C ASN A 206 -6.39 20.33 6.49
N HIS A 207 -5.28 20.17 5.79
CA HIS A 207 -4.48 21.26 5.22
C HIS A 207 -4.35 21.07 3.72
N CYS A 208 -4.79 22.05 2.94
CA CYS A 208 -4.60 22.02 1.49
C CYS A 208 -3.27 22.69 1.12
N ILE A 209 -2.49 22.04 0.26
CA ILE A 209 -1.32 22.61 -0.39
C ILE A 209 -1.39 22.38 -1.90
N THR A 210 -0.93 23.35 -2.68
CA THR A 210 -0.73 23.16 -4.12
C THR A 210 0.66 22.57 -4.39
N VAL A 211 0.71 21.43 -5.06
CA VAL A 211 1.95 20.73 -5.41
C VAL A 211 2.08 20.60 -6.93
N PRO A 212 3.27 20.83 -7.52
CA PRO A 212 3.51 20.57 -8.93
C PRO A 212 3.63 19.06 -9.19
N LEU A 213 2.71 18.54 -10.01
CA LEU A 213 2.72 17.14 -10.44
C LEU A 213 3.18 17.00 -11.89
N ALA A 214 3.96 15.95 -12.13
CA ALA A 214 4.56 15.64 -13.41
C ALA A 214 3.52 14.96 -14.32
N VAL A 215 3.14 15.64 -15.40
CA VAL A 215 2.17 15.11 -16.38
C VAL A 215 2.83 14.02 -17.22
N GLY A 216 2.10 12.94 -17.49
CA GLY A 216 2.54 11.86 -18.40
C GLY A 216 3.46 10.82 -17.76
N VAL A 217 3.80 10.96 -16.47
CA VAL A 217 4.58 9.99 -15.69
C VAL A 217 3.92 9.70 -14.34
N LYS A 218 4.30 8.59 -13.72
CA LYS A 218 3.85 8.25 -12.36
C LYS A 218 4.50 9.19 -11.35
N ASN A 219 3.68 9.78 -10.49
CA ASN A 219 4.09 10.59 -9.35
C ASN A 219 3.97 9.73 -8.09
N SER A 220 5.01 9.74 -7.26
CA SER A 220 5.04 9.06 -5.96
C SER A 220 5.13 10.11 -4.87
N LEU A 221 3.99 10.43 -4.28
CA LEU A 221 3.85 11.46 -3.26
C LEU A 221 3.97 10.87 -1.86
N ARG A 222 4.64 11.60 -0.96
CA ARG A 222 4.63 11.29 0.47
C ARG A 222 4.99 12.53 1.29
N ILE A 223 4.59 12.55 2.55
CA ILE A 223 5.00 13.58 3.50
C ILE A 223 6.30 13.13 4.13
N VAL A 224 7.24 14.07 4.21
CA VAL A 224 8.55 13.88 4.81
C VAL A 224 8.81 14.93 5.87
N TYR A 225 9.71 14.60 6.80
CA TYR A 225 10.14 15.42 7.92
C TYR A 225 11.66 15.45 7.98
N ARG A 226 12.23 16.63 8.23
CA ARG A 226 13.65 16.83 8.52
C ARG A 226 13.78 17.56 9.86
N ASN A 227 14.57 17.01 10.78
CA ASN A 227 14.89 17.70 12.02
C ASN A 227 15.86 18.86 11.76
N ASN A 228 16.00 19.79 12.71
CA ASN A 228 16.89 20.95 12.58
C ASN A 228 18.39 20.60 12.62
N GLU A 229 18.76 19.33 12.50
CA GLU A 229 20.15 18.87 12.50
C GLU A 229 20.73 18.95 11.07
N PRO A 230 21.85 19.65 10.84
CA PRO A 230 22.32 20.06 9.52
C PRO A 230 22.78 18.92 8.58
N LEU A 231 22.84 17.67 9.06
CA LEU A 231 23.38 16.53 8.31
C LEU A 231 22.36 15.40 8.04
N MET A 232 21.11 15.56 8.47
CA MET A 232 20.09 14.53 8.28
C MET A 232 19.17 14.84 7.10
N GLY A 233 18.94 13.83 6.26
CA GLY A 233 17.98 13.90 5.16
C GLY A 233 16.52 13.81 5.65
N TYR A 234 15.61 13.96 4.70
CA TYR A 234 14.18 13.80 4.95
C TYR A 234 13.79 12.36 5.32
N THR A 235 13.09 12.20 6.44
CA THR A 235 12.48 10.95 6.91
C THR A 235 11.01 10.89 6.50
N PRO A 236 10.51 9.78 5.93
CA PRO A 236 9.09 9.63 5.59
C PRO A 236 8.19 9.60 6.84
N VAL A 237 7.08 10.33 6.80
CA VAL A 237 6.04 10.35 7.86
C VAL A 237 4.63 10.07 7.31
N SER A 238 4.52 9.60 6.07
CA SER A 238 3.30 9.05 5.49
C SER A 238 3.61 7.84 4.62
N ASP A 239 2.56 7.13 4.21
CA ASP A 239 2.67 6.19 3.10
C ASP A 239 2.90 6.89 1.76
N ILE A 240 3.38 6.13 0.78
CA ILE A 240 3.51 6.59 -0.60
C ILE A 240 2.13 6.52 -1.27
N LYS A 241 1.68 7.65 -1.80
CA LYS A 241 0.51 7.77 -2.67
C LYS A 241 1.00 7.86 -4.12
N GLU A 242 0.78 6.80 -4.88
CA GLU A 242 1.07 6.80 -6.31
C GLU A 242 -0.12 7.33 -7.12
N ILE A 243 0.15 8.27 -8.03
CA ILE A 243 -0.86 8.84 -8.94
C ILE A 243 -0.29 9.00 -10.34
N ASN A 244 -1.14 8.78 -11.35
CA ASN A 244 -0.81 9.03 -12.75
C ASN A 244 -1.54 10.30 -13.19
N VAL A 245 -0.78 11.33 -13.56
CA VAL A 245 -1.34 12.64 -13.87
C VAL A 245 -1.39 12.85 -15.39
N THR A 246 -2.57 13.23 -15.86
CA THR A 246 -2.84 13.59 -17.26
C THR A 246 -3.26 15.07 -17.35
N ASP A 247 -3.37 15.59 -18.57
CA ASP A 247 -3.87 16.95 -18.82
C ASP A 247 -5.26 17.20 -18.23
N THR A 248 -6.12 16.18 -18.21
CA THR A 248 -7.49 16.26 -17.68
C THR A 248 -7.61 15.84 -16.22
N TYR A 249 -6.51 15.50 -15.55
CA TYR A 249 -6.53 15.07 -14.15
C TYR A 249 -7.23 16.08 -13.23
N SER A 250 -8.21 15.60 -12.46
CA SER A 250 -8.99 16.44 -11.54
C SER A 250 -9.38 15.69 -10.27
N ASP A 251 -8.71 14.57 -9.98
CA ASP A 251 -9.02 13.76 -8.81
C ASP A 251 -8.56 14.47 -7.54
N GLU A 252 -9.33 14.34 -6.48
CA GLU A 252 -8.93 14.78 -5.14
C GLU A 252 -7.80 13.88 -4.63
N VAL A 253 -6.70 14.51 -4.17
CA VAL A 253 -5.54 13.80 -3.62
C VAL A 253 -5.46 14.05 -2.13
N THR A 254 -5.60 12.98 -1.35
CA THR A 254 -5.46 13.02 0.12
C THR A 254 -4.27 12.19 0.58
N ILE A 255 -3.47 12.74 1.51
CA ILE A 255 -2.34 12.06 2.16
C ILE A 255 -2.46 12.19 3.68
N ASP A 256 -2.49 11.05 4.38
CA ASP A 256 -2.54 11.01 5.85
C ASP A 256 -1.13 11.02 6.46
N ILE A 257 -0.93 11.85 7.48
CA ILE A 257 0.33 11.87 8.25
C ILE A 257 0.30 10.77 9.30
N ASN A 258 1.29 9.87 9.27
CA ASN A 258 1.55 8.85 10.28
C ASN A 258 3.06 8.51 10.40
N ASN A 259 3.72 9.00 11.45
CA ASN A 259 5.14 8.73 11.76
C ASN A 259 5.40 7.36 12.44
N LEU A 260 4.44 6.44 12.44
CA LEU A 260 4.77 5.10 12.90
C LEU A 260 5.80 4.48 11.95
N SER A 261 6.99 4.17 12.46
CA SER A 261 7.97 3.35 11.73
C SER A 261 7.28 2.13 11.13
N GLN A 262 7.69 1.71 9.93
CA GLN A 262 7.10 0.55 9.26
C GLN A 262 7.17 -0.72 10.14
N SER A 263 8.19 -0.85 11.00
CA SER A 263 8.31 -1.94 11.98
C SER A 263 7.26 -1.92 13.09
N TYR A 264 6.59 -0.78 13.28
CA TYR A 264 5.54 -0.58 14.27
C TYR A 264 4.13 -0.65 13.70
N ARG A 265 4.00 -0.70 12.39
CA ARG A 265 2.73 -0.85 11.69
C ARG A 265 2.34 -2.32 11.63
N PHE A 266 1.05 -2.57 11.48
CA PHE A 266 0.50 -3.91 11.29
C PHE A 266 -0.36 -3.93 10.03
N LYS A 267 -0.67 -5.13 9.54
CA LYS A 267 -1.64 -5.33 8.46
C LYS A 267 -2.63 -6.43 8.77
N ILE A 268 -3.85 -6.31 8.28
CA ILE A 268 -4.85 -7.38 8.26
C ILE A 268 -4.83 -8.08 6.91
N LYS A 269 -4.77 -9.42 6.93
CA LYS A 269 -4.89 -10.23 5.73
C LYS A 269 -5.94 -11.33 5.91
N PRO A 270 -6.83 -11.56 4.93
CA PRO A 270 -7.61 -12.78 4.91
C PRO A 270 -6.69 -13.99 4.70
N THR A 271 -7.07 -15.13 5.26
CA THR A 271 -6.41 -16.40 4.92
C THR A 271 -6.95 -16.95 3.60
N SER A 272 -6.18 -17.79 2.91
CA SER A 272 -6.45 -18.20 1.54
C SER A 272 -7.73 -19.00 1.32
N ARG A 273 -8.27 -19.68 2.35
CA ARG A 273 -9.50 -20.48 2.23
C ARG A 273 -10.41 -20.31 3.45
N PRO A 274 -11.74 -20.22 3.25
CA PRO A 274 -12.70 -20.38 4.34
C PRO A 274 -12.72 -21.82 4.84
N THR A 275 -13.18 -22.03 6.08
CA THR A 275 -13.57 -23.38 6.54
C THR A 275 -15.05 -23.55 6.30
N THR A 276 -15.41 -24.54 5.49
CA THR A 276 -16.78 -24.74 5.02
C THR A 276 -17.53 -25.74 5.88
N LEU A 277 -18.84 -25.53 6.05
CA LEU A 277 -19.69 -26.52 6.74
C LEU A 277 -19.92 -27.79 5.90
N MET A 278 -19.73 -27.70 4.58
CA MET A 278 -19.97 -28.79 3.63
C MET A 278 -18.82 -29.79 3.51
N GLY A 279 -17.66 -29.50 4.13
CA GLY A 279 -16.45 -30.33 4.04
C GLY A 279 -15.81 -30.33 2.64
N GLU A 280 -16.08 -29.31 1.83
CA GLU A 280 -15.56 -29.12 0.48
C GLU A 280 -14.56 -27.97 0.41
N ASP A 281 -13.64 -28.05 -0.54
CA ASP A 281 -12.62 -27.04 -0.80
C ASP A 281 -13.18 -25.91 -1.70
N TYR A 282 -13.97 -25.01 -1.12
CA TYR A 282 -14.35 -23.76 -1.79
C TYR A 282 -13.26 -22.69 -1.63
N THR A 283 -13.00 -21.94 -2.72
CA THR A 283 -12.04 -20.83 -2.72
C THR A 283 -12.66 -19.49 -2.30
N LEU A 284 -13.98 -19.36 -2.46
CA LEU A 284 -14.75 -18.16 -2.11
C LEU A 284 -15.62 -18.46 -0.88
N ALA A 285 -15.68 -17.50 0.04
CA ALA A 285 -16.51 -17.58 1.23
C ALA A 285 -17.99 -17.38 0.88
N ALA A 286 -18.85 -18.10 1.59
CA ALA A 286 -20.30 -17.92 1.59
C ALA A 286 -20.82 -17.58 2.99
N PRO A 287 -22.06 -17.08 3.13
CA PRO A 287 -22.65 -16.88 4.45
C PRO A 287 -22.64 -18.18 5.24
N LEU A 288 -22.32 -18.13 6.53
CA LEU A 288 -22.12 -19.29 7.42
C LEU A 288 -20.85 -20.13 7.16
N ASP A 289 -19.96 -19.73 6.26
CA ASP A 289 -18.58 -20.24 6.27
C ASP A 289 -17.72 -19.49 7.31
N LEU A 290 -16.76 -20.18 7.91
CA LEU A 290 -15.81 -19.55 8.83
C LEU A 290 -14.70 -18.86 8.03
N VAL A 291 -14.70 -17.53 8.07
CA VAL A 291 -13.67 -16.71 7.43
C VAL A 291 -12.61 -16.36 8.45
N SER A 292 -11.35 -16.62 8.10
CA SER A 292 -10.20 -16.37 8.98
C SER A 292 -9.33 -15.23 8.47
N PHE A 293 -8.80 -14.48 9.42
CA PHE A 293 -7.90 -13.36 9.21
C PHE A 293 -6.64 -13.55 10.05
N ARG A 294 -5.59 -12.83 9.67
CA ARG A 294 -4.35 -12.74 10.44
C ARG A 294 -3.86 -11.31 10.49
N ILE A 295 -3.20 -10.98 11.59
CA ILE A 295 -2.41 -9.76 11.73
C ILE A 295 -0.94 -10.05 11.37
N THR A 296 -0.36 -9.22 10.51
CA THR A 296 1.08 -9.26 10.13
C THR A 296 1.76 -7.95 10.48
N ASP A 297 3.09 -7.89 10.36
CA ASP A 297 3.82 -6.62 10.44
C ASP A 297 3.51 -5.71 9.22
N GLY A 298 3.96 -4.46 9.28
CA GLY A 298 3.79 -3.47 8.21
C GLY A 298 4.46 -3.88 6.90
N TYR A 299 5.52 -4.69 6.95
CA TYR A 299 6.20 -5.24 5.77
C TYR A 299 5.41 -6.39 5.12
N ALA A 300 4.29 -6.79 5.72
CA ALA A 300 3.47 -7.90 5.27
C ALA A 300 4.21 -9.25 5.35
N ASN A 301 5.23 -9.37 6.21
CA ASN A 301 5.96 -10.60 6.42
C ASN A 301 5.11 -11.56 7.25
N ASP A 302 5.03 -12.80 6.77
CA ASP A 302 4.22 -13.85 7.39
C ASP A 302 4.95 -14.57 8.54
N LYS A 303 6.25 -14.29 8.73
CA LYS A 303 7.10 -14.90 9.74
C LYS A 303 7.15 -14.05 11.01
N VAL A 304 6.01 -13.93 11.70
CA VAL A 304 6.04 -13.44 13.07
C VAL A 304 6.54 -14.61 13.93
N GLY A 305 7.73 -14.48 14.52
CA GLY A 305 8.32 -15.51 15.38
C GLY A 305 7.45 -15.84 16.61
N LEU A 306 7.92 -16.78 17.44
CA LEU A 306 7.26 -17.15 18.70
C LEU A 306 7.16 -15.94 19.65
N ASP A 307 8.15 -15.05 19.60
CA ASP A 307 8.21 -13.83 20.40
C ASP A 307 7.12 -12.83 20.05
N MET A 308 6.81 -11.95 21.01
CA MET A 308 5.88 -10.85 20.79
C MET A 308 6.40 -9.93 19.67
N PRO A 309 5.58 -9.64 18.65
CA PRO A 309 6.00 -8.78 17.55
C PRO A 309 6.23 -7.35 18.03
N SER A 310 7.32 -6.74 17.58
CA SER A 310 7.65 -5.33 17.90
C SER A 310 6.55 -4.35 17.49
N PHE A 311 5.71 -4.71 16.50
CA PHE A 311 4.63 -3.84 16.08
C PHE A 311 3.58 -3.57 17.18
N ILE A 312 3.46 -4.40 18.22
CA ILE A 312 2.45 -4.13 19.26
C ILE A 312 2.89 -3.08 20.28
N GLU A 313 4.19 -2.83 20.40
CA GLU A 313 4.76 -1.97 21.44
C GLU A 313 4.14 -0.56 21.55
N PRO A 314 3.89 0.18 20.45
CA PRO A 314 3.33 1.53 20.55
C PRO A 314 1.85 1.55 20.95
N TYR A 315 1.14 0.43 20.88
CA TYR A 315 -0.31 0.37 21.10
C TYR A 315 -0.65 -0.08 22.51
N ASP A 316 -1.78 0.37 23.03
CA ASP A 316 -2.44 -0.17 24.22
C ASP A 316 -3.45 -1.24 23.84
N SER A 317 -4.07 -1.11 22.65
CA SER A 317 -4.88 -2.15 22.06
C SER A 317 -4.92 -2.10 20.53
N ILE A 318 -5.23 -3.22 19.90
CA ILE A 318 -5.57 -3.30 18.48
C ILE A 318 -6.94 -3.96 18.37
N VAL A 319 -7.87 -3.30 17.70
CA VAL A 319 -9.28 -3.67 17.63
C VAL A 319 -9.67 -3.94 16.19
N TRP A 320 -10.30 -5.09 15.95
CA TRP A 320 -10.91 -5.49 14.70
C TRP A 320 -12.39 -5.08 14.66
N SER A 321 -12.79 -4.54 13.52
CA SER A 321 -14.18 -4.19 13.20
C SER A 321 -14.44 -4.44 11.72
N ALA A 322 -15.70 -4.48 11.31
CA ALA A 322 -16.10 -4.49 9.92
C ALA A 322 -17.11 -3.37 9.65
N LYS A 323 -17.15 -2.90 8.40
CA LYS A 323 -18.10 -1.88 7.97
C LYS A 323 -19.53 -2.38 8.23
N GLU A 324 -20.38 -1.51 8.80
CA GLU A 324 -21.81 -1.75 9.06
C GLU A 324 -22.14 -2.87 10.07
N LEU A 325 -21.14 -3.53 10.66
CA LEU A 325 -21.36 -4.48 11.75
C LEU A 325 -21.24 -3.80 13.12
N PRO A 326 -22.11 -4.14 14.10
CA PRO A 326 -22.25 -3.37 15.33
C PRO A 326 -21.13 -3.61 16.36
N ASP A 327 -20.51 -4.78 16.35
CA ASP A 327 -19.54 -5.17 17.37
C ASP A 327 -18.09 -5.08 16.91
N THR A 328 -17.18 -5.19 17.87
CA THR A 328 -15.74 -5.19 17.65
C THR A 328 -15.06 -6.32 18.42
N TYR A 329 -13.88 -6.72 17.96
CA TYR A 329 -13.08 -7.76 18.59
C TYR A 329 -11.68 -7.25 18.90
N LYS A 330 -11.26 -7.34 20.17
CA LYS A 330 -9.93 -6.90 20.58
C LYS A 330 -8.89 -7.97 20.22
N VAL A 331 -8.08 -7.69 19.20
CA VAL A 331 -7.01 -8.56 18.69
C VAL A 331 -5.75 -8.46 19.55
N TYR A 332 -5.49 -7.28 20.10
CA TYR A 332 -4.38 -7.04 21.04
C TYR A 332 -4.85 -6.18 22.21
N SER A 333 -4.34 -6.47 23.41
CA SER A 333 -4.50 -5.62 24.58
C SER A 333 -3.29 -5.69 25.52
N LYS A 334 -2.86 -4.54 26.02
CA LYS A 334 -2.25 -4.42 27.34
C LYS A 334 -3.36 -4.46 28.39
N TYR A 335 -3.11 -5.14 29.49
CA TYR A 335 -4.04 -5.22 30.61
C TYR A 335 -3.26 -5.22 31.92
N THR A 336 -3.92 -4.84 32.99
CA THR A 336 -3.40 -4.94 34.35
C THR A 336 -4.39 -5.78 35.14
N ASP A 337 -3.92 -6.85 35.77
CA ASP A 337 -4.71 -7.69 36.67
C ASP A 337 -4.01 -7.82 38.04
N SER A 338 -4.48 -8.73 38.89
CA SER A 338 -3.90 -8.96 40.21
C SER A 338 -2.44 -9.42 40.17
N ASP A 339 -1.99 -9.96 39.04
CA ASP A 339 -0.65 -10.52 38.85
C ASP A 339 0.30 -9.53 38.14
N GLY A 340 -0.19 -8.34 37.78
CA GLY A 340 0.59 -7.23 37.23
C GLY A 340 0.17 -6.82 35.81
N GLU A 341 1.10 -6.24 35.05
CA GLU A 341 0.88 -5.86 33.65
C GLU A 341 1.11 -7.03 32.69
N GLY A 342 0.15 -7.27 31.80
CA GLY A 342 0.18 -8.33 30.81
C GLY A 342 -0.11 -7.85 29.39
N LYS A 343 0.26 -8.68 28.40
CA LYS A 343 0.02 -8.46 26.97
C LYS A 343 -0.65 -9.68 26.37
N LYS A 344 -1.79 -9.52 25.68
CA LYS A 344 -2.49 -10.60 24.95
C LYS A 344 -2.60 -10.23 23.48
N LEU A 345 -2.14 -11.12 22.59
CA LEU A 345 -2.23 -10.97 21.13
C LEU A 345 -2.85 -12.22 20.49
N THR A 346 -3.92 -12.04 19.73
CA THR A 346 -4.53 -13.07 18.88
C THR A 346 -4.02 -12.92 17.44
N ARG A 347 -3.05 -13.76 17.04
CA ARG A 347 -2.42 -13.65 15.70
C ARG A 347 -3.34 -14.04 14.54
N LYS A 348 -4.22 -15.02 14.77
CA LYS A 348 -5.24 -15.48 13.83
C LYS A 348 -6.60 -15.44 14.52
N PHE A 349 -7.57 -14.85 13.86
CA PHE A 349 -8.92 -14.70 14.37
C PHE A 349 -9.90 -14.93 13.24
N SER A 350 -11.09 -15.44 13.58
CA SER A 350 -12.04 -15.92 12.60
C SER A 350 -13.46 -15.58 13.03
N THR A 351 -14.32 -15.37 12.06
CA THR A 351 -15.75 -15.09 12.27
C THR A 351 -16.57 -15.72 11.15
N TYR A 352 -17.84 -15.96 11.44
CA TYR A 352 -18.84 -16.20 10.41
C TYR A 352 -19.46 -14.87 9.98
N PHE A 353 -19.93 -14.80 8.74
CA PHE A 353 -20.76 -13.70 8.24
C PHE A 353 -22.13 -14.24 7.86
N TYR A 354 -23.17 -13.42 8.03
CA TYR A 354 -24.57 -13.84 7.85
C TYR A 354 -25.19 -13.40 6.54
N HIS A 355 -24.51 -12.56 5.77
CA HIS A 355 -25.01 -12.03 4.50
C HIS A 355 -23.94 -12.06 3.43
N GLU A 356 -24.37 -12.05 2.18
CA GLU A 356 -23.46 -11.91 1.03
C GLU A 356 -23.04 -10.45 0.81
N GLY A 357 -22.06 -10.27 -0.08
CA GLY A 357 -21.56 -8.97 -0.50
C GLY A 357 -20.13 -8.68 -0.05
N GLN A 358 -19.71 -7.44 -0.33
CA GLN A 358 -18.36 -6.97 -0.04
C GLN A 358 -18.27 -6.46 1.39
N ILE A 359 -17.43 -7.09 2.20
CA ILE A 359 -17.25 -6.68 3.60
C ILE A 359 -15.85 -6.09 3.77
N THR A 360 -15.80 -4.83 4.19
CA THR A 360 -14.54 -4.15 4.51
C THR A 360 -14.23 -4.34 5.99
N ASN A 361 -13.07 -4.92 6.28
CA ASN A 361 -12.56 -5.21 7.61
C ASN A 361 -11.46 -4.22 7.97
N TYR A 362 -11.44 -3.74 9.21
CA TYR A 362 -10.48 -2.76 9.71
C TYR A 362 -9.78 -3.29 10.96
N LEU A 363 -8.45 -3.15 11.02
CA LEU A 363 -7.72 -3.17 12.29
C LEU A 363 -7.33 -1.74 12.65
N LYS A 364 -7.69 -1.32 13.86
CA LYS A 364 -7.38 0.00 14.42
C LYS A 364 -6.49 -0.17 15.65
N GLY A 365 -5.34 0.50 15.65
CA GLY A 365 -4.37 0.47 16.73
C GLY A 365 -4.50 1.73 17.58
N TYR A 366 -4.74 1.53 18.88
CA TYR A 366 -5.02 2.60 19.83
C TYR A 366 -3.86 2.83 20.78
N LYS A 367 -3.60 4.10 21.11
CA LYS A 367 -2.73 4.52 22.20
C LYS A 367 -3.39 5.70 22.92
N ASN A 368 -3.55 5.62 24.24
CA ASN A 368 -4.26 6.63 25.04
C ASN A 368 -5.63 6.99 24.42
N ASP A 369 -6.42 5.96 24.10
CA ASP A 369 -7.75 6.05 23.47
C ASP A 369 -7.81 6.72 22.09
N LYS A 370 -6.67 7.06 21.49
CA LYS A 370 -6.59 7.60 20.12
C LYS A 370 -6.12 6.53 19.14
N VAL A 371 -6.73 6.49 17.97
CA VAL A 371 -6.25 5.65 16.86
C VAL A 371 -4.97 6.28 16.31
N ILE A 372 -3.88 5.52 16.29
CA ILE A 372 -2.58 5.98 15.74
C ILE A 372 -2.16 5.21 14.49
N HIS A 373 -2.88 4.14 14.14
CA HIS A 373 -2.69 3.39 12.91
C HIS A 373 -3.95 2.60 12.54
N VAL A 374 -4.24 2.52 11.24
CA VAL A 374 -5.34 1.72 10.69
C VAL A 374 -4.83 0.96 9.48
N ASP A 375 -5.22 -0.30 9.37
CA ASP A 375 -5.10 -1.08 8.14
C ASP A 375 -6.45 -1.71 7.81
N SER A 376 -6.70 -1.97 6.52
CA SER A 376 -7.98 -2.54 6.09
C SER A 376 -7.81 -3.55 4.97
N THR A 377 -8.75 -4.48 4.91
CA THR A 377 -8.84 -5.47 3.83
C THR A 377 -10.30 -5.74 3.48
N LYS A 378 -10.53 -6.14 2.23
CA LYS A 378 -11.87 -6.47 1.73
C LYS A 378 -11.96 -7.97 1.51
N ILE A 379 -13.10 -8.53 1.85
CA ILE A 379 -13.49 -9.88 1.44
C ILE A 379 -14.77 -9.81 0.62
N MET A 380 -15.01 -10.84 -0.16
CA MET A 380 -16.29 -11.06 -0.82
C MET A 380 -16.92 -12.33 -0.30
N VAL A 381 -18.18 -12.22 0.08
CA VAL A 381 -19.02 -13.34 0.49
C VAL A 381 -20.10 -13.52 -0.57
N TYR A 382 -20.32 -14.75 -1.04
CA TYR A 382 -21.30 -15.05 -2.09
C TYR A 382 -22.24 -16.13 -1.63
N ASN A 383 -23.53 -15.99 -1.92
CA ASN A 383 -24.45 -17.12 -1.77
C ASN A 383 -24.07 -18.26 -2.74
N ARG A 384 -24.19 -19.50 -2.24
CA ARG A 384 -24.26 -20.71 -3.06
C ARG A 384 -25.73 -20.93 -3.47
N ASP A 385 -26.25 -22.16 -3.40
CA ASP A 385 -27.68 -22.41 -3.63
C ASP A 385 -28.53 -21.84 -2.49
N PHE A 386 -28.08 -22.01 -1.25
CA PHE A 386 -28.68 -21.45 -0.05
C PHE A 386 -27.59 -21.18 0.99
N LEU A 387 -27.27 -19.91 1.25
CA LEU A 387 -26.18 -19.54 2.16
C LEU A 387 -24.86 -20.24 1.75
N CYS A 388 -24.25 -21.04 2.62
CA CYS A 388 -23.07 -21.86 2.30
C CYS A 388 -23.37 -23.24 1.67
N PHE A 389 -24.64 -23.59 1.41
CA PHE A 389 -25.03 -24.91 0.92
C PHE A 389 -25.14 -24.94 -0.60
N ASP A 390 -24.53 -25.96 -1.22
CA ASP A 390 -24.70 -26.33 -2.62
C ASP A 390 -25.37 -27.71 -2.62
N TRP A 391 -26.58 -27.81 -3.18
CA TRP A 391 -27.37 -29.04 -3.14
C TRP A 391 -26.80 -30.13 -4.03
N THR A 392 -25.98 -29.77 -5.03
CA THR A 392 -25.34 -30.71 -5.95
C THR A 392 -23.98 -31.21 -5.47
N LYS A 393 -23.37 -30.53 -4.48
CA LYS A 393 -22.03 -30.84 -3.95
C LYS A 393 -22.02 -31.02 -2.43
N GLY A 394 -20.88 -31.37 -1.87
CA GLY A 394 -20.69 -31.47 -0.43
C GLY A 394 -21.26 -32.71 0.23
N ASN A 395 -20.80 -32.93 1.46
CA ASN A 395 -21.01 -34.17 2.18
C ASN A 395 -22.43 -34.28 2.73
N VAL A 396 -22.97 -35.50 2.68
CA VAL A 396 -24.18 -35.89 3.40
C VAL A 396 -23.75 -36.65 4.66
N SER A 397 -24.22 -36.22 5.82
CA SER A 397 -23.93 -36.85 7.11
C SER A 397 -24.76 -38.11 7.31
N LEU A 398 -24.16 -39.14 7.93
CA LEU A 398 -24.83 -40.40 8.24
C LEU A 398 -25.47 -40.42 9.63
N THR A 399 -24.98 -39.63 10.58
CA THR A 399 -25.32 -39.79 12.01
C THR A 399 -25.99 -38.57 12.64
N GLY A 400 -26.27 -37.51 11.88
CA GLY A 400 -26.78 -36.26 12.42
C GLY A 400 -25.74 -35.53 13.28
N GLY A 401 -25.72 -34.21 13.19
CA GLY A 401 -24.74 -33.37 13.89
C GLY A 401 -25.03 -31.92 13.59
N SER A 402 -24.47 -31.00 14.38
CA SER A 402 -24.60 -29.56 14.11
C SER A 402 -23.30 -28.82 14.36
N SER A 403 -23.18 -27.68 13.69
CA SER A 403 -22.09 -26.72 13.86
C SER A 403 -22.65 -25.42 14.42
N CYS A 404 -21.93 -24.83 15.38
CA CYS A 404 -22.21 -23.51 15.89
C CYS A 404 -21.63 -22.45 14.94
N VAL A 405 -22.45 -21.48 14.58
CA VAL A 405 -22.17 -20.42 13.63
C VAL A 405 -22.40 -19.06 14.31
N TYR A 406 -21.30 -18.41 14.69
CA TYR A 406 -21.29 -17.17 15.46
C TYR A 406 -20.58 -16.03 14.71
N ASN A 407 -21.11 -14.81 14.77
CA ASN A 407 -20.43 -13.65 14.22
C ASN A 407 -19.83 -12.82 15.36
N ARG A 408 -18.50 -12.76 15.44
CA ARG A 408 -17.78 -11.96 16.46
C ARG A 408 -18.05 -10.46 16.35
N LEU A 409 -18.51 -10.02 15.18
CA LEU A 409 -18.76 -8.62 14.85
C LEU A 409 -20.27 -8.31 14.78
N ASP A 410 -21.13 -9.31 14.90
CA ASP A 410 -22.58 -9.17 15.07
C ASP A 410 -23.09 -10.27 15.99
N ARG A 411 -23.13 -9.97 17.29
CA ARG A 411 -23.46 -10.95 18.33
C ARG A 411 -24.95 -10.99 18.65
N MET A 412 -25.80 -10.38 17.81
CA MET A 412 -27.25 -10.31 18.05
C MET A 412 -27.88 -11.71 18.09
N TYR A 413 -27.45 -12.58 17.17
CA TYR A 413 -27.89 -13.96 17.03
C TYR A 413 -26.70 -14.89 16.79
N GLU A 414 -26.78 -16.10 17.31
CA GLU A 414 -25.89 -17.21 16.95
C GLU A 414 -26.74 -18.38 16.48
N TYR A 415 -26.23 -19.17 15.55
CA TYR A 415 -27.01 -20.23 14.92
C TYR A 415 -26.38 -21.61 15.15
N ALA A 416 -27.21 -22.62 15.37
CA ALA A 416 -26.83 -24.01 15.16
C ALA A 416 -27.34 -24.44 13.79
N VAL A 417 -26.45 -25.04 13.01
CA VAL A 417 -26.75 -25.51 11.65
C VAL A 417 -26.47 -27.00 11.60
N THR A 418 -27.47 -27.81 11.29
CA THR A 418 -27.25 -29.25 11.17
C THR A 418 -26.44 -29.57 9.92
N HIS A 419 -25.65 -30.64 9.97
CA HIS A 419 -25.03 -31.19 8.77
C HIS A 419 -26.11 -31.65 7.80
N THR A 420 -25.83 -31.54 6.49
CA THR A 420 -26.77 -31.94 5.44
C THR A 420 -27.10 -33.43 5.57
N LEU A 421 -28.40 -33.74 5.59
CA LEU A 421 -28.94 -35.09 5.58
C LEU A 421 -29.64 -35.35 4.25
N GLN A 422 -29.93 -36.62 3.94
CA GLN A 422 -30.64 -36.99 2.73
C GLN A 422 -31.66 -38.10 3.00
N LYS A 423 -32.86 -37.95 2.44
CA LYS A 423 -33.92 -38.97 2.43
C LYS A 423 -34.67 -38.86 1.11
N ASP A 424 -34.94 -39.99 0.46
CA ASP A 424 -35.69 -40.06 -0.80
C ASP A 424 -35.17 -39.06 -1.87
N ASN A 425 -33.84 -38.99 -2.02
CA ASN A 425 -33.11 -38.04 -2.88
C ASN A 425 -33.30 -36.55 -2.56
N THR A 426 -34.00 -36.21 -1.48
CA THR A 426 -34.13 -34.83 -0.99
C THR A 426 -33.07 -34.57 0.07
N ARG A 427 -32.23 -33.56 -0.16
CA ARG A 427 -31.26 -33.09 0.85
C ARG A 427 -31.93 -32.07 1.75
N TRP A 428 -31.62 -32.12 3.03
CA TRP A 428 -32.23 -31.23 4.00
C TRP A 428 -31.33 -30.92 5.18
N LEU A 429 -31.63 -29.83 5.87
CA LEU A 429 -30.98 -29.39 7.09
C LEU A 429 -31.93 -28.55 7.94
N SER A 430 -31.51 -28.28 9.18
CA SER A 430 -32.19 -27.39 10.11
C SER A 430 -31.26 -26.28 10.59
N ILE A 431 -31.78 -25.07 10.71
CA ILE A 431 -31.11 -23.92 11.34
C ILE A 431 -31.93 -23.46 12.54
N SER A 432 -31.32 -23.35 13.71
CA SER A 432 -31.93 -22.81 14.92
C SER A 432 -31.07 -21.72 15.55
N VAL A 433 -31.67 -20.86 16.36
CA VAL A 433 -30.94 -19.86 17.14
C VAL A 433 -30.50 -20.47 18.46
N ILE A 434 -29.25 -20.23 18.84
CA ILE A 434 -28.64 -20.72 20.08
C ILE A 434 -28.19 -19.56 20.97
N PRO A 435 -28.06 -19.77 22.29
CA PRO A 435 -27.58 -18.74 23.19
C PRO A 435 -26.08 -18.47 22.94
N ALA A 436 -25.68 -17.21 22.97
CA ALA A 436 -24.33 -16.78 22.64
C ALA A 436 -23.26 -17.15 23.70
N ASP A 437 -23.66 -17.61 24.88
CA ASP A 437 -22.78 -17.77 26.05
C ASP A 437 -23.09 -19.02 26.92
N ASN A 438 -23.63 -20.10 26.34
CA ASN A 438 -24.07 -21.30 27.09
C ASN A 438 -25.04 -21.00 28.25
N SER A 439 -25.67 -19.81 28.25
CA SER A 439 -26.67 -19.42 29.24
C SER A 439 -28.05 -20.04 28.95
N HIS A 440 -29.07 -19.56 29.64
CA HIS A 440 -30.45 -20.04 29.53
C HIS A 440 -30.94 -20.18 28.07
N PRO A 441 -31.89 -21.10 27.79
CA PRO A 441 -32.45 -21.28 26.47
C PRO A 441 -32.97 -19.97 25.88
N VAL A 442 -32.73 -19.78 24.58
CA VAL A 442 -33.19 -18.60 23.83
C VAL A 442 -34.72 -18.57 23.85
N SER A 443 -35.33 -17.42 24.18
CA SER A 443 -36.79 -17.30 24.15
C SER A 443 -37.32 -17.60 22.75
N ALA A 444 -38.48 -18.24 22.67
CA ALA A 444 -39.15 -18.58 21.41
C ALA A 444 -39.31 -17.37 20.46
N GLU A 445 -39.63 -16.20 21.01
CA GLU A 445 -39.73 -14.94 20.25
C GLU A 445 -38.39 -14.50 19.67
N LYS A 446 -37.30 -14.57 20.45
CA LYS A 446 -35.95 -14.22 19.98
C LYS A 446 -35.46 -15.21 18.93
N ALA A 447 -35.74 -16.50 19.12
CA ALA A 447 -35.41 -17.54 18.15
C ALA A 447 -36.12 -17.29 16.81
N LYS A 448 -37.45 -17.07 16.85
CA LYS A 448 -38.24 -16.74 15.67
C LYS A 448 -37.70 -15.48 14.96
N ALA A 449 -37.44 -14.40 15.70
CA ALA A 449 -36.93 -13.16 15.14
C ALA A 449 -35.56 -13.32 14.47
N GLY A 450 -34.64 -14.09 15.07
CA GLY A 450 -33.32 -14.34 14.47
C GLY A 450 -33.40 -15.11 13.15
N LEU A 451 -34.26 -16.12 13.08
CA LEU A 451 -34.45 -16.89 11.84
C LEU A 451 -35.10 -16.03 10.74
N GLN A 452 -36.05 -15.16 11.10
CA GLN A 452 -36.66 -14.20 10.17
C GLN A 452 -35.69 -13.11 9.74
N HIS A 453 -34.69 -12.78 10.56
CA HIS A 453 -33.65 -11.81 10.22
C HIS A 453 -32.65 -12.37 9.20
N LEU A 454 -32.28 -13.65 9.32
CA LEU A 454 -31.27 -14.30 8.48
C LEU A 454 -31.67 -14.39 6.99
N LEU A 455 -32.94 -14.71 6.69
CA LEU A 455 -33.37 -15.05 5.33
C LEU A 455 -33.33 -13.84 4.35
N PRO A 456 -33.96 -12.68 4.64
CA PRO A 456 -34.03 -11.58 3.68
C PRO A 456 -32.67 -10.97 3.35
N GLN A 457 -31.71 -11.04 4.29
CA GLN A 457 -30.33 -10.59 4.08
C GLN A 457 -29.58 -11.37 2.99
N ASN A 458 -30.12 -12.52 2.58
CA ASN A 458 -29.53 -13.41 1.59
C ASN A 458 -30.44 -13.59 0.37
N GLY A 459 -31.30 -12.60 0.08
CA GLY A 459 -32.17 -12.63 -1.09
C GLY A 459 -33.23 -13.73 -1.06
N ILE A 460 -33.56 -14.25 0.13
CA ILE A 460 -34.58 -15.27 0.30
C ILE A 460 -35.90 -14.58 0.64
N GLU A 461 -36.89 -14.80 -0.21
CA GLU A 461 -38.18 -14.12 -0.12
C GLU A 461 -39.23 -15.01 0.57
N LYS A 462 -40.22 -14.36 1.17
CA LYS A 462 -41.43 -15.04 1.65
C LYS A 462 -42.19 -15.55 0.43
N GLY A 463 -42.41 -16.86 0.38
CA GLY A 463 -43.19 -17.49 -0.68
C GLY A 463 -44.69 -17.51 -0.38
N HIS A 464 -45.43 -18.16 -1.26
CA HIS A 464 -46.87 -18.42 -1.08
C HIS A 464 -47.14 -19.91 -1.06
N LEU A 465 -47.41 -20.42 0.14
CA LEU A 465 -47.81 -21.80 0.35
C LEU A 465 -49.01 -21.87 1.29
N ASN A 466 -49.98 -22.71 0.97
CA ASN A 466 -50.99 -23.11 1.95
C ASN A 466 -50.31 -23.99 3.01
N LEU A 467 -50.04 -23.44 4.20
CA LEU A 467 -49.29 -24.12 5.25
C LEU A 467 -49.95 -25.42 5.73
N SER A 468 -51.26 -25.62 5.52
CA SER A 468 -51.92 -26.88 5.83
C SER A 468 -51.54 -28.04 4.90
N THR A 469 -50.93 -27.76 3.75
CA THR A 469 -50.46 -28.76 2.77
C THR A 469 -48.94 -28.93 2.80
N ALA A 470 -48.26 -28.44 3.86
CA ALA A 470 -46.81 -28.51 3.97
C ALA A 470 -46.28 -29.95 3.95
N ASP A 471 -46.97 -30.90 4.60
CA ASP A 471 -46.60 -32.32 4.66
C ASP A 471 -46.66 -33.01 3.29
N GLU A 472 -47.40 -32.45 2.32
CA GLU A 472 -47.47 -32.98 0.95
C GLU A 472 -46.27 -32.54 0.10
N ILE A 473 -45.58 -31.48 0.52
CA ILE A 473 -44.52 -30.81 -0.25
C ILE A 473 -43.14 -31.07 0.34
N PHE A 474 -43.05 -31.13 1.67
CA PHE A 474 -41.80 -31.35 2.39
C PHE A 474 -41.62 -32.84 2.69
N THR A 475 -40.55 -33.42 2.15
CA THR A 475 -40.29 -34.88 2.23
C THR A 475 -39.75 -35.30 3.61
N CYS A 476 -39.10 -34.35 4.29
CA CYS A 476 -38.31 -34.57 5.49
C CYS A 476 -38.82 -33.76 6.69
N LEU A 477 -40.06 -33.27 6.65
CA LEU A 477 -40.59 -32.45 7.74
C LEU A 477 -40.60 -33.24 9.07
N PRO A 478 -40.10 -32.66 10.18
CA PRO A 478 -40.13 -33.32 11.47
C PRO A 478 -41.56 -33.61 11.95
N SER A 479 -41.78 -34.79 12.53
CA SER A 479 -43.08 -35.15 13.09
C SER A 479 -43.48 -34.18 14.22
N GLY A 480 -44.71 -33.67 14.17
CA GLY A 480 -45.24 -32.71 15.15
C GLY A 480 -44.85 -31.25 14.90
N ALA A 481 -44.08 -30.97 13.85
CA ALA A 481 -43.77 -29.61 13.44
C ALA A 481 -45.02 -28.86 12.99
N LYS A 482 -45.19 -27.63 13.46
CA LYS A 482 -46.25 -26.72 13.02
C LYS A 482 -45.65 -25.69 12.06
N PRO A 483 -46.02 -25.70 10.76
CA PRO A 483 -45.55 -24.69 9.83
C PRO A 483 -46.02 -23.29 10.21
N VAL A 484 -45.13 -22.29 10.16
CA VAL A 484 -45.41 -20.91 10.57
C VAL A 484 -45.30 -19.95 9.40
N GLU A 485 -44.22 -20.05 8.63
CA GLU A 485 -43.98 -19.22 7.44
C GLU A 485 -43.23 -20.04 6.38
N PHE A 486 -43.48 -19.73 5.12
CA PHE A 486 -42.82 -20.36 3.98
C PHE A 486 -41.95 -19.36 3.23
N TYR A 487 -40.75 -19.81 2.87
CA TYR A 487 -39.76 -19.05 2.13
C TYR A 487 -39.17 -19.94 1.03
N GLU A 488 -38.69 -19.33 -0.03
CA GLU A 488 -38.06 -20.07 -1.11
C GLU A 488 -37.07 -19.23 -1.91
N ASN A 489 -36.22 -19.93 -2.65
CA ASN A 489 -35.48 -19.38 -3.78
C ASN A 489 -35.56 -20.38 -4.95
N ALA A 490 -34.75 -20.18 -5.99
CA ALA A 490 -34.80 -21.02 -7.19
C ALA A 490 -34.57 -22.53 -6.92
N SER A 491 -33.73 -22.88 -5.95
CA SER A 491 -33.26 -24.25 -5.70
C SER A 491 -33.68 -24.81 -4.33
N THR A 492 -34.27 -23.98 -3.48
CA THR A 492 -34.49 -24.29 -2.06
C THR A 492 -35.89 -23.92 -1.62
N ARG A 493 -36.52 -24.80 -0.84
CA ARG A 493 -37.78 -24.53 -0.12
C ARG A 493 -37.51 -24.55 1.39
N ILE A 494 -38.08 -23.60 2.11
CA ILE A 494 -37.77 -23.37 3.52
C ILE A 494 -39.07 -23.16 4.29
N LEU A 495 -39.21 -23.86 5.41
CA LEU A 495 -40.27 -23.62 6.38
C LEU A 495 -39.68 -23.14 7.69
N LEU A 496 -40.16 -22.01 8.18
CA LEU A 496 -40.07 -21.69 9.60
C LEU A 496 -41.09 -22.56 10.32
N VAL A 497 -40.61 -23.44 11.20
CA VAL A 497 -41.43 -24.38 11.95
C VAL A 497 -41.39 -24.06 13.44
N HIS A 498 -42.53 -24.27 14.09
CA HIS A 498 -42.67 -24.26 15.53
C HIS A 498 -42.78 -25.71 16.02
N MET A 499 -41.89 -26.10 16.93
CA MET A 499 -41.94 -27.38 17.63
C MET A 499 -42.47 -27.11 19.04
N PRO A 500 -43.71 -27.50 19.35
CA PRO A 500 -44.29 -27.30 20.68
C PRO A 500 -43.48 -28.00 21.75
N ALA A 501 -43.39 -27.37 22.93
CA ALA A 501 -42.80 -28.00 24.10
C ALA A 501 -43.44 -29.37 24.39
N THR A 502 -42.60 -30.32 24.81
CA THR A 502 -43.02 -31.63 25.32
C THR A 502 -42.64 -31.75 26.79
N GLU A 503 -42.93 -32.88 27.43
CA GLU A 503 -42.44 -33.15 28.79
C GLU A 503 -40.89 -33.25 28.88
N TYR A 504 -40.20 -33.39 27.75
CA TYR A 504 -38.73 -33.54 27.67
C TYR A 504 -38.02 -32.43 26.92
N THR A 505 -38.74 -31.53 26.24
CA THR A 505 -38.15 -30.52 25.34
C THR A 505 -38.87 -29.18 25.45
N ASP A 506 -38.10 -28.10 25.40
CA ASP A 506 -38.65 -26.74 25.39
C ASP A 506 -39.33 -26.40 24.06
N ASP A 507 -40.07 -25.29 24.08
CA ASP A 507 -40.70 -24.70 22.91
C ASP A 507 -39.63 -24.12 21.98
N THR A 508 -39.57 -24.56 20.71
CA THR A 508 -38.48 -24.16 19.81
C THR A 508 -38.96 -23.77 18.41
N TYR A 509 -38.17 -22.90 17.77
CA TYR A 509 -38.33 -22.51 16.38
C TYR A 509 -37.07 -22.89 15.60
N SER A 510 -37.26 -23.38 14.38
CA SER A 510 -36.16 -23.66 13.45
C SER A 510 -36.59 -23.41 12.01
N LEU A 511 -35.62 -23.20 11.14
CA LEU A 511 -35.80 -23.27 9.69
C LEU A 511 -35.56 -24.71 9.26
N HIS A 512 -36.58 -25.36 8.73
CA HIS A 512 -36.46 -26.63 8.01
C HIS A 512 -36.24 -26.33 6.52
N VAL A 513 -35.14 -26.80 5.96
CA VAL A 513 -34.66 -26.42 4.63
C VAL A 513 -34.51 -27.68 3.78
N GLU A 514 -35.10 -27.69 2.58
CA GLU A 514 -34.97 -28.79 1.62
C GLU A 514 -34.54 -28.29 0.24
N SER A 515 -33.72 -29.09 -0.44
CA SER A 515 -33.49 -28.96 -1.89
C SER A 515 -34.79 -29.19 -2.66
N LYS A 516 -35.02 -28.42 -3.73
CA LYS A 516 -36.20 -28.56 -4.60
C LYS A 516 -36.18 -29.79 -5.48
#